data_AF-A0A5C6AL60-F1
#
_entry.id   AF-A0A5C6AL60-F1
#
_cell.length_a   1.000
_cell.length_b   1.000
_cell.length_c   1.000
_cell.angle_alpha   90.00
_cell.angle_beta   90.00
_cell.angle_gamma   90.00
#
_symmetry.space_group_name_H-M   'P 1'
#
loop_
_entity.id
_entity.type
_entity.pdbx_description
1 polymer ?
#
loop_
_entity_poly.entity_id
_entity_poly.type
_entity_poly.pdbx_seq_one_letter_code
_entity_poly.pdbx_strand_id
1 'polypeptide(L)'
;MYTRSHLLAFHRVLLPAVMAMTLFLSFVALVSAQEVRSPRDPDGRMVNFERDIVPIFQKHCLECHGPKEAKSDFRIDELDTVMAYVEPGDVESSAMFVEYMTTDDPDLMMPPPSKGGPLSAAELSLVHLWIAEGANWPEGVIVGEPGVEGHEAVVEPKPEVARSVVGRLWGFQGYFHPAAVHFPIALLSLGGLFVIVGLKWPTLGTQIPLACLLLGAPAAIGATLMGLSFATEQGYGSWTKVDFDSEVFWHRWSGVIVAVLATVFAVIALMSLKKKNDGLTRVWKIGLVVLAGMIGAVGHQGGELSYGKDFYTRAFNVLTGGSSEEKVPPTEADTSEADATEADTTVDPDAVPSGDA
;
A
#
# COMPACT_ATOMS: atom_id res chain seq x y z
N MET A 1 0.57 -9.17 60.19
CA MET A 1 0.63 -10.29 59.22
C MET A 1 0.06 -9.81 57.88
N TYR A 2 0.86 -9.10 57.08
CA TYR A 2 0.49 -8.74 55.71
C TYR A 2 0.84 -9.94 54.83
N THR A 3 -0.20 -10.55 54.27
CA THR A 3 -0.25 -11.95 53.88
C THR A 3 0.55 -12.24 52.59
N ARG A 4 1.32 -13.33 52.64
CA ARG A 4 2.08 -13.95 51.55
C ARG A 4 1.27 -14.11 50.24
N SER A 5 -0.06 -14.15 50.33
CA SER A 5 -1.01 -14.22 49.22
C SER A 5 -1.05 -12.94 48.36
N HIS A 6 -0.93 -11.75 48.94
CA HIS A 6 -0.89 -10.48 48.17
C HIS A 6 0.42 -10.29 47.40
N LEU A 7 1.53 -10.82 47.93
CA LEU A 7 2.85 -10.86 47.28
C LEU A 7 2.89 -11.85 46.11
N LEU A 8 2.23 -13.01 46.23
CA LEU A 8 2.15 -13.99 45.14
C LEU A 8 1.25 -13.51 43.98
N ALA A 9 0.13 -12.85 44.29
CA ALA A 9 -0.70 -12.20 43.28
C ALA A 9 0.00 -10.97 42.64
N PHE A 10 0.92 -10.32 43.37
CA PHE A 10 1.77 -9.24 42.87
C PHE A 10 2.74 -9.71 41.78
N HIS A 11 3.36 -10.87 41.96
CA HIS A 11 4.25 -11.48 40.96
C HIS A 11 3.49 -11.99 39.73
N ARG A 12 2.26 -12.49 39.89
CA ARG A 12 1.51 -13.15 38.81
C ARG A 12 1.02 -12.24 37.68
N VAL A 13 0.90 -10.92 37.91
CA VAL A 13 0.34 -9.98 36.92
C VAL A 13 1.29 -8.83 36.60
N LEU A 14 1.99 -8.30 37.60
CA LEU A 14 2.89 -7.16 37.40
C LEU A 14 4.20 -7.57 36.71
N LEU A 15 4.74 -8.74 37.08
CA LEU A 15 5.95 -9.27 36.48
C LEU A 15 5.77 -9.57 34.98
N PRO A 16 4.72 -10.29 34.53
CA PRO A 16 4.53 -10.51 33.10
C PRO A 16 4.22 -9.23 32.33
N ALA A 17 3.53 -8.24 32.92
CA ALA A 17 3.26 -6.96 32.26
C ALA A 17 4.52 -6.09 32.08
N VAL A 18 5.37 -5.99 33.11
CA VAL A 18 6.65 -5.27 33.04
C VAL A 18 7.64 -6.03 32.15
N MET A 19 7.64 -7.36 32.20
CA MET A 19 8.46 -8.19 31.32
C MET A 19 7.99 -8.09 29.86
N ALA A 20 6.69 -8.08 29.59
CA ALA A 20 6.13 -7.84 28.25
C ALA A 20 6.48 -6.44 27.74
N MET A 21 6.41 -5.42 28.59
CA MET A 21 6.78 -4.05 28.21
C MET A 21 8.27 -3.91 27.92
N THR A 22 9.14 -4.50 28.75
CA THR A 22 10.59 -4.48 28.53
C THR A 22 11.03 -5.34 27.35
N LEU A 23 10.40 -6.50 27.14
CA LEU A 23 10.60 -7.33 25.94
C LEU A 23 10.12 -6.62 24.68
N PHE A 24 8.97 -5.94 24.73
CA PHE A 24 8.47 -5.16 23.61
C PHE A 24 9.37 -3.96 23.30
N LEU A 25 9.81 -3.21 24.32
CA LEU A 25 10.75 -2.10 24.14
C LEU A 25 12.12 -2.57 23.62
N SER A 26 12.62 -3.72 24.09
CA SER A 26 13.88 -4.31 23.62
C SER A 26 13.74 -4.86 22.19
N PHE A 27 12.58 -5.43 21.85
CA PHE A 27 12.26 -5.90 20.52
C PHE A 27 12.12 -4.74 19.52
N VAL A 28 11.42 -3.66 19.92
CA VAL A 28 11.37 -2.42 19.14
C VAL A 28 12.78 -1.88 18.92
N ALA A 29 13.61 -1.77 19.97
CA ALA A 29 14.99 -1.31 19.82
C ALA A 29 15.84 -2.21 18.89
N LEU A 30 15.64 -3.52 18.93
CA LEU A 30 16.31 -4.48 18.05
C LEU A 30 15.85 -4.34 16.59
N VAL A 31 14.55 -4.15 16.36
CA VAL A 31 13.97 -3.94 15.03
C VAL A 31 14.33 -2.55 14.48
N SER A 32 14.44 -1.53 15.32
CA SER A 32 14.94 -0.21 14.94
C SER A 32 16.42 -0.22 14.54
N ALA A 33 17.21 -1.17 15.06
CA ALA A 33 18.58 -1.38 14.63
C ALA A 33 18.67 -2.09 13.27
N GLN A 34 17.59 -2.75 12.82
CA GLN A 34 17.41 -3.09 11.41
C GLN A 34 16.83 -1.87 10.69
N GLU A 35 17.70 -0.96 10.27
CA GLU A 35 17.37 -0.13 9.11
C GLU A 35 17.12 -1.09 7.93
N VAL A 36 15.85 -1.46 7.71
CA VAL A 36 15.41 -1.74 6.35
C VAL A 36 15.50 -0.40 5.66
N ARG A 37 16.70 -0.09 5.15
CA ARG A 37 16.88 0.97 4.16
C ARG A 37 15.87 0.63 3.08
N SER A 38 15.01 1.59 2.72
CA SER A 38 14.27 1.54 1.45
C SER A 38 15.25 0.98 0.41
N PRO A 39 14.88 -0.03 -0.40
CA PRO A 39 15.76 -0.67 -1.38
C PRO A 39 16.09 0.34 -2.46
N ARG A 40 16.93 1.30 -2.08
CA ARG A 40 17.61 2.21 -2.95
C ARG A 40 18.65 1.39 -3.67
N ASP A 41 18.80 1.67 -4.95
CA ASP A 41 19.89 1.09 -5.70
C ASP A 41 21.25 1.60 -5.18
N PRO A 42 22.39 1.08 -5.67
CA PRO A 42 23.71 1.52 -5.25
C PRO A 42 23.96 3.03 -5.37
N ASP A 43 23.19 3.72 -6.22
CA ASP A 43 23.28 5.15 -6.47
C ASP A 43 22.31 5.97 -5.60
N GLY A 44 21.54 5.31 -4.73
CA GLY A 44 20.66 5.96 -3.77
C GLY A 44 19.27 6.30 -4.31
N ARG A 45 18.89 5.79 -5.49
CA ARG A 45 17.59 6.04 -6.15
C ARG A 45 16.53 5.09 -5.65
N MET A 46 15.30 5.56 -5.46
CA MET A 46 14.18 4.76 -4.98
C MET A 46 13.54 3.93 -6.10
N VAL A 47 13.48 4.48 -7.33
CA VAL A 47 12.87 3.79 -8.47
C VAL A 47 13.91 2.95 -9.19
N ASN A 48 13.60 1.67 -9.38
CA ASN A 48 14.37 0.79 -10.25
C ASN A 48 13.65 0.68 -11.59
N PHE A 49 14.29 1.17 -12.66
CA PHE A 49 13.69 1.24 -13.99
C PHE A 49 13.13 -0.11 -14.48
N GLU A 50 13.91 -1.19 -14.38
CA GLU A 50 13.52 -2.53 -14.84
C GLU A 50 12.37 -3.13 -14.02
N ARG A 51 12.38 -2.95 -12.70
CA ARG A 51 11.36 -3.48 -11.78
C ARG A 51 10.06 -2.68 -11.83
N ASP A 52 10.16 -1.35 -11.89
CA ASP A 52 9.05 -0.44 -11.59
C ASP A 52 8.50 0.26 -12.83
N ILE A 53 9.33 0.60 -13.82
CA ILE A 53 8.92 1.39 -14.99
C ILE A 53 8.64 0.51 -16.21
N VAL A 54 9.49 -0.48 -16.48
CA VAL A 54 9.30 -1.41 -17.61
C VAL A 54 7.91 -2.06 -17.61
N PRO A 55 7.36 -2.58 -16.49
CA PRO A 55 6.02 -3.18 -16.50
C PRO A 55 4.91 -2.19 -16.85
N ILE A 56 5.08 -0.90 -16.52
CA ILE A 56 4.11 0.16 -16.86
C ILE A 56 4.14 0.38 -18.36
N PHE A 57 5.32 0.58 -18.94
CA PHE A 57 5.49 0.81 -20.38
C PHE A 57 5.03 -0.40 -21.20
N GLN A 58 5.34 -1.62 -20.74
CA GLN A 58 4.90 -2.85 -21.38
C GLN A 58 3.39 -2.98 -21.44
N LYS A 59 2.73 -2.69 -20.32
CA LYS A 59 1.29 -2.89 -20.18
C LYS A 59 0.46 -1.82 -20.89
N HIS A 60 0.93 -0.58 -20.86
CA HIS A 60 0.10 0.58 -21.19
C HIS A 60 0.56 1.33 -22.45
N CYS A 61 1.81 1.14 -22.88
CA CYS A 61 2.40 1.95 -23.95
C CYS A 61 2.80 1.11 -25.17
N LEU A 62 3.34 -0.10 -24.97
CA LEU A 62 3.88 -0.92 -26.06
C LEU A 62 2.88 -1.32 -27.15
N GLU A 63 1.58 -1.43 -26.83
CA GLU A 63 0.56 -1.80 -27.84
C GLU A 63 0.55 -0.81 -29.00
N CYS A 64 0.64 0.50 -28.71
CA CYS A 64 0.56 1.57 -29.72
C CYS A 64 1.89 2.29 -29.99
N HIS A 65 2.88 2.14 -29.11
CA HIS A 65 4.20 2.80 -29.20
C HIS A 65 5.35 1.78 -29.14
N GLY A 66 5.15 0.58 -29.67
CA GLY A 66 6.12 -0.51 -29.70
C GLY A 66 6.68 -0.78 -31.11
N PRO A 67 7.46 -1.85 -31.29
CA PRO A 67 8.07 -2.18 -32.58
C PRO A 67 7.08 -2.56 -33.68
N LYS A 68 5.88 -3.04 -33.29
CA LYS A 68 4.82 -3.41 -34.23
C LYS A 68 3.97 -2.23 -34.67
N GLU A 69 3.84 -1.22 -33.81
CA GLU A 69 3.04 -0.02 -34.05
C GLU A 69 3.71 1.17 -33.34
N ALA A 70 4.12 2.16 -34.14
CA ALA A 70 4.81 3.36 -33.67
C ALA A 70 3.91 4.58 -33.90
N LYS A 71 2.80 4.65 -33.18
CA LYS A 71 1.83 5.73 -33.37
C LYS A 71 2.48 7.08 -33.14
N SER A 72 2.22 8.03 -34.03
CA SER A 72 2.85 9.36 -34.05
C SER A 72 4.38 9.33 -34.17
N ASP A 73 4.94 8.29 -34.78
CA ASP A 73 6.39 8.05 -34.91
C ASP A 73 7.13 8.01 -33.55
N PHE A 74 6.40 7.67 -32.47
CA PHE A 74 6.94 7.55 -31.12
C PHE A 74 7.05 6.08 -30.69
N ARG A 75 8.22 5.72 -30.16
CA ARG A 75 8.61 4.40 -29.68
C ARG A 75 9.00 4.47 -28.21
N ILE A 76 8.22 3.84 -27.33
CA ILE A 76 8.46 3.83 -25.88
C ILE A 76 9.63 2.91 -25.50
N ASP A 77 10.01 1.99 -26.38
CA ASP A 77 11.10 1.02 -26.17
C ASP A 77 12.48 1.50 -26.63
N GLU A 78 12.56 2.71 -27.17
CA GLU A 78 13.79 3.34 -27.63
C GLU A 78 14.15 4.51 -26.72
N LEU A 79 15.32 4.43 -26.08
CA LEU A 79 15.80 5.44 -25.13
C LEU A 79 15.77 6.86 -25.72
N ASP A 80 16.33 7.04 -26.92
CA ASP A 80 16.44 8.36 -27.55
C ASP A 80 15.06 8.99 -27.81
N THR A 81 14.07 8.17 -28.17
CA THR A 81 12.71 8.61 -28.43
C THR A 81 12.00 9.03 -27.15
N VAL A 82 12.16 8.28 -26.06
CA VAL A 82 11.61 8.65 -24.75
C VAL A 82 12.29 9.91 -24.20
N MET A 83 13.62 9.99 -24.30
CA MET A 83 14.40 11.13 -23.80
C MET A 83 14.21 12.42 -24.61
N ALA A 84 13.62 12.35 -25.80
CA ALA A 84 13.17 13.54 -26.51
C ALA A 84 11.96 14.23 -25.84
N TYR A 85 11.22 13.50 -25.00
CA TYR A 85 10.01 13.99 -24.30
C TYR A 85 10.14 13.98 -22.78
N VAL A 86 11.27 13.50 -22.26
CA VAL A 86 11.59 13.43 -20.83
C VAL A 86 12.84 14.26 -20.58
N GLU A 87 12.74 15.26 -19.72
CA GLU A 87 13.87 16.04 -19.23
C GLU A 87 14.35 15.42 -17.89
N PRO A 88 15.52 14.77 -17.85
CA PRO A 88 16.01 14.11 -16.65
C PRO A 88 16.14 15.07 -15.46
N GLY A 89 15.44 14.79 -14.37
CA GLY A 89 15.45 15.60 -13.15
C GLY A 89 14.46 16.76 -13.15
N ASP A 90 13.73 16.99 -14.25
CA ASP A 90 12.72 18.04 -14.34
C ASP A 90 11.40 17.49 -14.92
N VAL A 91 10.50 17.10 -14.01
CA VAL A 91 9.20 16.54 -14.38
C VAL A 91 8.31 17.59 -15.05
N GLU A 92 8.38 18.85 -14.62
CA GLU A 92 7.52 19.92 -15.13
C GLU A 92 7.87 20.29 -16.58
N SER A 93 9.14 20.13 -16.96
CA SER A 93 9.60 20.30 -18.34
C SER A 93 9.48 19.03 -19.19
N SER A 94 9.08 17.90 -18.59
CA SER A 94 8.92 16.61 -19.29
C SER A 94 7.54 16.50 -19.94
N ALA A 95 7.48 16.82 -21.24
CA ALA A 95 6.24 16.77 -22.03
C ALA A 95 5.54 15.41 -21.95
N MET A 96 6.29 14.30 -21.91
CA MET A 96 5.72 12.95 -21.74
C MET A 96 4.79 12.88 -20.53
N PHE A 97 5.22 13.44 -19.39
CA PHE A 97 4.45 13.40 -18.16
C PHE A 97 3.32 14.44 -18.17
N VAL A 98 3.67 15.70 -18.40
CA VAL A 98 2.75 16.83 -18.23
C VAL A 98 1.69 16.90 -19.32
N GLU A 99 2.09 16.76 -20.59
CA GLU A 99 1.20 16.98 -21.73
C GLU A 99 0.39 15.74 -22.11
N TYR A 100 0.92 14.53 -21.83
CA TYR A 100 0.30 13.28 -22.28
C TYR A 100 -0.20 12.40 -21.12
N MET A 101 0.50 12.28 -20.00
CA MET A 101 0.08 11.36 -18.92
C MET A 101 -0.86 11.98 -17.89
N THR A 102 -0.78 13.30 -17.67
CA THR A 102 -1.55 14.03 -16.65
C THR A 102 -2.52 15.08 -17.20
N THR A 103 -2.71 15.12 -18.52
CA THR A 103 -3.67 16.04 -19.15
C THR A 103 -5.12 15.62 -18.92
N ASP A 104 -6.06 16.58 -18.91
CA ASP A 104 -7.51 16.31 -18.90
C ASP A 104 -8.10 16.19 -20.31
N ASP A 105 -7.30 16.45 -21.35
CA ASP A 105 -7.74 16.35 -22.75
C ASP A 105 -7.75 14.89 -23.22
N PRO A 106 -8.93 14.31 -23.52
CA PRO A 106 -9.04 12.90 -23.89
C PRO A 106 -8.36 12.55 -25.23
N ASP A 107 -8.11 13.53 -26.10
CA ASP A 107 -7.45 13.30 -27.39
C ASP A 107 -5.92 13.29 -27.26
N LEU A 108 -5.39 13.93 -26.22
CA LEU A 108 -3.95 13.97 -25.91
C LEU A 108 -3.57 12.95 -24.84
N MET A 109 -4.49 12.55 -23.97
CA MET A 109 -4.21 11.64 -22.87
C MET A 109 -3.67 10.29 -23.36
N MET A 110 -2.53 9.89 -22.78
CA MET A 110 -1.90 8.60 -22.99
C MET A 110 -1.76 7.84 -21.66
N PRO A 111 -2.23 6.59 -21.58
CA PRO A 111 -2.96 5.86 -22.62
C PRO A 111 -4.36 6.47 -22.88
N PRO A 112 -4.94 6.30 -24.08
CA PRO A 112 -6.29 6.76 -24.35
C PRO A 112 -7.32 6.08 -23.42
N PRO A 113 -8.43 6.74 -23.05
CA PRO A 113 -9.48 6.14 -22.22
C PRO A 113 -10.08 4.84 -22.81
N SER A 114 -10.11 4.73 -24.13
CA SER A 114 -10.58 3.54 -24.84
C SER A 114 -9.60 2.35 -24.79
N LYS A 115 -8.37 2.57 -24.35
CA LYS A 115 -7.26 1.62 -24.32
C LYS A 115 -6.66 1.45 -22.91
N GLY A 116 -7.46 1.70 -21.88
CA GLY A 116 -7.10 1.41 -20.49
C GLY A 116 -6.43 2.56 -19.73
N GLY A 117 -6.43 3.77 -20.27
CA GLY A 117 -6.07 4.98 -19.54
C GLY A 117 -7.22 5.58 -18.72
N PRO A 118 -6.95 6.57 -17.86
CA PRO A 118 -5.61 7.05 -17.47
C PRO A 118 -4.85 6.00 -16.65
N LEU A 119 -3.54 6.19 -16.54
CA LEU A 119 -2.73 5.40 -15.60
C LEU A 119 -3.24 5.56 -14.17
N SER A 120 -2.99 4.54 -13.35
CA SER A 120 -3.26 4.68 -11.93
C SER A 120 -2.29 5.66 -11.30
N ALA A 121 -2.80 6.38 -10.31
CA ALA A 121 -2.11 6.83 -9.12
C ALA A 121 -0.63 6.46 -8.94
N ALA A 122 -0.41 5.17 -8.66
CA ALA A 122 0.85 4.62 -8.26
C ALA A 122 1.80 4.54 -9.46
N GLU A 123 1.26 4.21 -10.64
CA GLU A 123 2.01 4.18 -11.89
C GLU A 123 2.48 5.59 -12.29
N LEU A 124 1.61 6.60 -12.19
CA LEU A 124 1.99 8.01 -12.41
C LEU A 124 3.06 8.45 -11.41
N SER A 125 2.93 8.07 -10.14
CA SER A 125 3.90 8.44 -9.10
C SER A 125 5.27 7.80 -9.34
N LEU A 126 5.32 6.56 -9.82
CA LEU A 126 6.56 5.89 -10.18
C LEU A 126 7.25 6.57 -11.35
N VAL A 127 6.51 6.93 -12.40
CA VAL A 127 7.07 7.62 -13.57
C VAL A 127 7.53 9.03 -13.19
N HIS A 128 6.76 9.77 -12.41
CA HIS A 128 7.16 11.08 -11.87
C HIS A 128 8.47 10.97 -11.11
N LEU A 129 8.56 10.02 -10.16
CA LEU A 129 9.74 9.87 -9.31
C LEU A 129 10.95 9.41 -10.12
N TRP A 130 10.77 8.51 -11.08
CA TRP A 130 11.85 8.10 -11.99
C TRP A 130 12.42 9.28 -12.77
N ILE A 131 11.56 10.13 -13.34
CA ILE A 131 12.00 11.35 -14.05
C ILE A 131 12.74 12.28 -13.08
N ALA A 132 12.16 12.54 -11.90
CA ALA A 132 12.76 13.39 -10.87
C ALA A 132 14.12 12.87 -10.37
N GLU A 133 14.32 11.55 -10.36
CA GLU A 133 15.59 10.88 -10.02
C GLU A 133 16.61 10.86 -11.18
N GLY A 134 16.32 11.58 -12.27
CA GLY A 134 17.21 11.71 -13.42
C GLY A 134 16.90 10.73 -14.56
N ALA A 135 15.66 10.22 -14.63
CA ALA A 135 15.17 9.34 -15.69
C ALA A 135 16.15 8.20 -16.03
N ASN A 136 16.79 7.61 -15.01
CA ASN A 136 17.86 6.66 -15.24
C ASN A 136 17.37 5.42 -16.00
N TRP A 137 18.01 5.14 -17.13
CA TRP A 137 17.77 3.97 -17.96
C TRP A 137 19.04 3.12 -18.01
N PRO A 138 19.11 1.99 -17.30
CA PRO A 138 20.31 1.16 -17.27
C PRO A 138 20.66 0.56 -18.65
N GLU A 139 21.95 0.50 -18.97
CA GLU A 139 22.41 -0.16 -20.19
C GLU A 139 22.00 -1.64 -20.21
N GLY A 140 21.49 -2.10 -21.35
CA GLY A 140 21.08 -3.49 -21.57
C GLY A 140 19.65 -3.83 -21.12
N VAL A 141 18.92 -2.91 -20.47
CA VAL A 141 17.50 -3.08 -20.17
C VAL A 141 16.66 -2.68 -21.38
N ILE A 142 15.82 -3.61 -21.86
CA ILE A 142 14.94 -3.43 -23.03
C ILE A 142 13.48 -3.48 -22.57
N VAL A 143 12.68 -2.51 -23.04
CA VAL A 143 11.22 -2.53 -22.87
C VAL A 143 10.62 -3.35 -24.01
N GLY A 144 10.65 -4.67 -23.91
CA GLY A 144 10.14 -5.58 -24.95
C GLY A 144 8.79 -6.22 -24.60
N GLU A 145 8.14 -6.89 -25.55
CA GLU A 145 6.99 -7.76 -25.23
C GLU A 145 7.45 -8.91 -24.32
N PRO A 146 6.67 -9.30 -23.29
CA PRO A 146 7.02 -10.43 -22.44
C PRO A 146 7.21 -11.71 -23.27
N GLY A 147 8.44 -12.23 -23.31
CA GLY A 147 8.74 -13.56 -23.87
C GLY A 147 9.18 -13.65 -25.33
N VAL A 148 9.61 -12.56 -25.97
CA VAL A 148 10.21 -12.61 -27.32
C VAL A 148 11.73 -12.83 -27.22
N GLU A 149 12.23 -13.83 -27.97
CA GLU A 149 13.61 -14.34 -27.95
C GLU A 149 14.66 -13.22 -28.05
N GLY A 150 15.50 -13.14 -27.02
CA GLY A 150 16.50 -12.08 -26.79
C GLY A 150 16.87 -11.91 -25.32
N HIS A 151 16.07 -12.47 -24.41
CA HIS A 151 16.35 -12.52 -22.97
C HIS A 151 17.38 -13.61 -22.61
N GLU A 152 18.64 -13.39 -22.95
CA GLU A 152 19.76 -13.84 -22.12
C GLU A 152 20.31 -12.66 -21.31
N ALA A 153 19.41 -11.84 -20.75
CA ALA A 153 19.70 -11.30 -19.44
C ALA A 153 19.55 -12.49 -18.49
N VAL A 154 20.69 -13.09 -18.15
CA VAL A 154 20.80 -13.90 -16.93
C VAL A 154 20.53 -12.95 -15.77
N VAL A 155 19.27 -12.58 -15.56
CA VAL A 155 18.76 -12.41 -14.22
C VAL A 155 18.82 -13.83 -13.69
N GLU A 156 19.98 -14.20 -13.12
CA GLU A 156 19.96 -15.29 -12.16
C GLU A 156 18.81 -14.93 -11.24
N PRO A 157 17.72 -15.74 -11.17
CA PRO A 157 16.68 -15.48 -10.21
C PRO A 157 17.42 -15.47 -8.89
N LYS A 158 17.59 -14.26 -8.31
CA LYS A 158 18.21 -14.07 -7.00
C LYS A 158 17.58 -15.16 -6.17
N PRO A 159 18.36 -16.16 -5.70
CA PRO A 159 17.77 -17.41 -5.26
C PRO A 159 16.68 -17.00 -4.31
N GLU A 160 15.43 -17.22 -4.70
CA GLU A 160 14.32 -17.09 -3.78
C GLU A 160 14.65 -18.16 -2.78
N VAL A 161 15.38 -17.77 -1.73
CA VAL A 161 15.75 -18.64 -0.64
C VAL A 161 14.41 -19.03 -0.11
N ALA A 162 13.93 -20.21 -0.53
CA ALA A 162 12.55 -20.63 -0.41
C ALA A 162 12.11 -20.29 1.01
N ARG A 163 11.34 -19.20 1.16
CA ARG A 163 11.12 -18.62 2.48
C ARG A 163 10.56 -19.76 3.32
N SER A 164 11.15 -20.00 4.48
CA SER A 164 10.67 -21.05 5.37
C SER A 164 9.16 -20.87 5.58
N VAL A 165 8.43 -21.95 5.89
CA VAL A 165 6.97 -21.85 6.15
C VAL A 165 6.67 -20.74 7.19
N VAL A 166 7.57 -20.57 8.15
CA VAL A 166 7.54 -19.49 9.15
C VAL A 166 7.72 -18.11 8.51
N GLY A 167 8.68 -17.94 7.59
CA GLY A 167 8.88 -16.70 6.85
C GLY A 167 7.71 -16.32 5.94
N ARG A 168 7.06 -17.30 5.30
CA ARG A 168 5.85 -17.07 4.49
C ARG A 168 4.67 -16.64 5.34
N LEU A 169 4.46 -17.32 6.46
CA LEU A 169 3.39 -16.97 7.40
C LEU A 169 3.64 -15.59 8.04
N TRP A 170 4.90 -15.27 8.35
CA TRP A 170 5.30 -13.95 8.84
C TRP A 170 4.96 -12.86 7.82
N GLY A 171 5.32 -13.01 6.54
CA GLY A 171 4.97 -12.06 5.49
C GLY A 171 3.45 -11.94 5.27
N PHE A 172 2.75 -13.07 5.19
CA PHE A 172 1.30 -13.12 4.97
C PHE A 172 0.50 -12.31 6.00
N GLN A 173 0.79 -12.45 7.29
CA GLN A 173 0.03 -11.74 8.32
C GLN A 173 0.26 -10.21 8.31
N GLY A 174 1.35 -9.74 7.69
CA GLY A 174 1.62 -8.32 7.51
C GLY A 174 0.55 -7.61 6.68
N TYR A 175 -0.03 -8.27 5.67
CA TYR A 175 -1.09 -7.69 4.82
C TYR A 175 -2.37 -7.36 5.59
N PHE A 176 -2.57 -7.93 6.77
CA PHE A 176 -3.71 -7.61 7.62
C PHE A 176 -3.45 -6.39 8.52
N HIS A 177 -2.27 -5.77 8.46
CA HIS A 177 -1.96 -4.56 9.25
C HIS A 177 -3.01 -3.45 9.08
N PRO A 178 -3.40 -3.03 7.85
CA PRO A 178 -4.41 -1.99 7.69
C PRO A 178 -5.77 -2.36 8.31
N ALA A 179 -6.16 -3.63 8.27
CA ALA A 179 -7.39 -4.08 8.94
C ALA A 179 -7.22 -4.09 10.47
N ALA A 180 -6.08 -4.61 10.96
CA ALA A 180 -5.81 -4.78 12.38
C ALA A 180 -5.69 -3.46 13.14
N VAL A 181 -5.23 -2.38 12.51
CA VAL A 181 -5.11 -1.06 13.16
C VAL A 181 -6.46 -0.45 13.55
N HIS A 182 -7.56 -0.81 12.89
CA HIS A 182 -8.89 -0.27 13.20
C HIS A 182 -9.36 -0.63 14.62
N PHE A 183 -8.95 -1.80 15.12
CA PHE A 183 -9.36 -2.28 16.44
C PHE A 183 -8.76 -1.45 17.60
N PRO A 184 -7.43 -1.28 17.73
CA PRO A 184 -6.86 -0.41 18.76
C PRO A 184 -7.25 1.06 18.55
N ILE A 185 -7.38 1.53 17.31
CA ILE A 185 -7.86 2.91 17.02
C ILE A 185 -9.23 3.13 17.65
N ALA A 186 -10.19 2.24 17.38
CA ALA A 186 -11.54 2.36 17.92
C ALA A 186 -11.55 2.29 19.45
N LEU A 187 -10.86 1.31 20.04
CA LEU A 187 -10.85 1.11 21.49
C LEU A 187 -10.23 2.29 22.24
N LEU A 188 -9.04 2.75 21.83
CA LEU A 188 -8.33 3.82 22.53
C LEU A 188 -9.01 5.18 22.33
N SER A 189 -9.56 5.45 21.14
CA SER A 189 -10.33 6.67 20.87
C SER A 189 -11.63 6.71 21.68
N LEU A 190 -12.37 5.59 21.71
CA LEU A 190 -13.57 5.44 22.53
C LEU A 190 -13.22 5.60 24.03
N GLY A 191 -12.12 5.00 24.47
CA GLY A 191 -11.64 5.14 25.84
C GLY A 191 -11.38 6.59 26.22
N GLY A 192 -10.67 7.35 25.38
CA GLY A 192 -10.42 8.78 25.57
C GLY A 192 -11.70 9.61 25.61
N LEU A 193 -12.63 9.34 24.68
CA LEU A 193 -13.95 9.98 24.66
C LEU A 193 -14.70 9.75 25.97
N PHE A 194 -14.72 8.51 26.49
CA PHE A 194 -15.40 8.19 27.73
C PHE A 194 -14.72 8.76 28.98
N VAL A 195 -13.43 9.10 28.93
CA VAL A 195 -12.79 9.92 30.00
C VAL A 195 -13.39 11.33 30.01
N ILE A 196 -13.56 11.96 28.84
CA ILE A 196 -14.12 13.32 28.72
C ILE A 196 -15.60 13.33 29.13
N VAL A 197 -16.38 12.38 28.62
CA VAL A 197 -17.79 12.19 29.01
C VAL A 197 -17.91 11.93 30.51
N GLY A 198 -16.92 11.22 31.08
CA GLY A 198 -16.75 10.97 32.49
C GLY A 198 -16.66 12.21 33.39
N LEU A 199 -16.31 13.37 32.83
CA LEU A 199 -16.32 14.65 33.56
C LEU A 199 -17.74 15.07 33.95
N LYS A 200 -18.73 14.75 33.11
CA LYS A 200 -20.15 15.03 33.36
C LYS A 200 -20.88 13.85 34.01
N TRP A 201 -20.49 12.61 33.68
CA TRP A 201 -21.06 11.38 34.23
C TRP A 201 -19.97 10.47 34.82
N PRO A 202 -19.64 10.63 36.13
CA PRO A 202 -18.51 9.94 36.76
C PRO A 202 -18.58 8.41 36.72
N THR A 203 -19.79 7.84 36.67
CA THR A 203 -20.03 6.40 36.57
C THR A 203 -19.45 5.79 35.29
N LEU A 204 -19.52 6.52 34.17
CA LEU A 204 -19.02 6.08 32.87
C LEU A 204 -17.51 6.32 32.72
N GLY A 205 -16.97 7.31 33.44
CA GLY A 205 -15.60 7.81 33.27
C GLY A 205 -14.46 6.93 33.78
N THR A 206 -14.74 5.73 34.28
CA THR A 206 -13.70 4.87 34.88
C THR A 206 -13.71 3.45 34.33
N GLN A 207 -14.86 2.77 34.29
CA GLN A 207 -14.92 1.37 33.88
C GLN A 207 -14.71 1.19 32.37
N ILE A 208 -15.40 2.00 31.56
CA ILE A 208 -15.31 1.93 30.10
C ILE A 208 -13.91 2.33 29.61
N PRO A 209 -13.33 3.48 30.01
CA PRO A 209 -11.97 3.85 29.60
C PRO A 209 -10.91 2.84 29.98
N LEU A 210 -11.05 2.22 31.16
CA LEU A 210 -10.12 1.19 31.64
C LEU A 210 -10.19 -0.05 30.74
N ALA A 211 -11.38 -0.56 30.43
CA ALA A 211 -11.55 -1.72 29.57
C ALA A 211 -10.99 -1.46 28.15
N CYS A 212 -11.31 -0.29 27.59
CA CYS A 212 -10.78 0.19 26.32
C CYS A 212 -9.25 0.23 26.30
N LEU A 213 -8.61 0.75 27.34
CA LEU A 213 -7.15 0.82 27.44
C LEU A 213 -6.50 -0.57 27.57
N LEU A 214 -7.08 -1.45 28.39
CA LEU A 214 -6.54 -2.79 28.63
C LEU A 214 -6.70 -3.73 27.42
N LEU A 215 -7.72 -3.53 26.60
CA LEU A 215 -7.91 -4.27 25.34
C LEU A 215 -7.17 -3.61 24.17
N GLY A 216 -7.10 -2.27 24.16
CA GLY A 216 -6.47 -1.49 23.10
C GLY A 216 -4.94 -1.60 23.11
N ALA A 217 -4.30 -1.64 24.27
CA ALA A 217 -2.84 -1.80 24.36
C ALA A 217 -2.30 -3.09 23.71
N PRO A 218 -2.80 -4.30 24.03
CA PRO A 218 -2.33 -5.53 23.37
C PRO A 218 -2.71 -5.56 21.88
N ALA A 219 -3.86 -4.99 21.50
CA ALA A 219 -4.23 -4.85 20.09
C ALA A 219 -3.26 -3.94 19.32
N ALA A 220 -2.81 -2.83 19.92
CA ALA A 220 -1.83 -1.92 19.33
C ALA A 220 -0.46 -2.59 19.16
N ILE A 221 -0.04 -3.42 20.12
CA ILE A 221 1.15 -4.27 19.99
C ILE A 221 1.00 -5.21 18.79
N GLY A 222 -0.11 -5.94 18.69
CA GLY A 222 -0.38 -6.87 17.58
C GLY A 222 -0.35 -6.17 16.22
N ALA A 223 -1.01 -5.02 16.10
CA ALA A 223 -1.00 -4.21 14.90
C ALA A 223 0.41 -3.71 14.55
N THR A 224 1.23 -3.33 15.55
CA THR A 224 2.63 -2.93 15.35
C THR A 224 3.46 -4.10 14.83
N LEU A 225 3.30 -5.30 15.38
CA LEU A 225 4.01 -6.50 14.92
C LEU A 225 3.64 -6.88 13.47
N MET A 226 2.36 -6.76 13.11
CA MET A 226 1.89 -6.91 11.72
C MET A 226 2.53 -5.87 10.81
N GLY A 227 2.59 -4.61 11.25
CA GLY A 227 3.22 -3.52 10.50
C GLY A 227 4.73 -3.70 10.33
N LEU A 228 5.42 -4.24 11.33
CA LEU A 228 6.85 -4.57 11.23
C LEU A 228 7.12 -5.72 10.24
N SER A 229 6.22 -6.69 10.14
CA SER A 229 6.31 -7.70 9.09
C SER A 229 6.05 -7.10 7.70
N PHE A 230 5.01 -6.27 7.62
CA PHE A 230 4.65 -5.57 6.39
C PHE A 230 5.70 -4.53 5.97
N ALA A 231 6.59 -4.08 6.86
CA ALA A 231 7.67 -3.16 6.51
C ALA A 231 8.65 -3.70 5.45
N THR A 232 8.58 -5.00 5.13
CA THR A 232 9.32 -5.62 4.02
C THR A 232 8.61 -5.51 2.67
N GLU A 233 7.30 -5.25 2.66
CA GLU A 233 6.47 -5.04 1.48
C GLU A 233 6.20 -3.54 1.35
N GLN A 234 6.70 -2.93 0.28
CA GLN A 234 6.63 -1.47 0.11
C GLN A 234 5.19 -1.03 -0.15
N GLY A 235 4.65 -0.18 0.74
CA GLY A 235 3.42 0.57 0.47
C GLY A 235 3.73 1.81 -0.36
N TYR A 236 2.87 2.13 -1.32
CA TYR A 236 2.92 3.40 -2.05
C TYR A 236 2.40 4.53 -1.13
N GLY A 237 3.16 5.62 -1.05
CA GLY A 237 2.87 6.77 -0.20
C GLY A 237 1.71 7.66 -0.69
N SER A 238 1.37 8.68 0.11
CA SER A 238 0.31 9.67 -0.16
C SER A 238 0.63 10.54 -1.38
N TRP A 239 -0.42 10.92 -2.10
CA TRP A 239 -0.42 11.66 -3.37
C TRP A 239 0.05 13.13 -3.32
N THR A 240 0.43 13.65 -2.14
CA THR A 240 0.57 15.12 -1.97
C THR A 240 1.95 15.62 -1.58
N LYS A 241 2.93 14.74 -1.30
CA LYS A 241 4.28 15.19 -0.90
C LYS A 241 5.40 14.28 -1.43
N VAL A 242 6.44 14.93 -1.95
CA VAL A 242 7.59 14.35 -2.67
C VAL A 242 8.60 13.63 -1.74
N ASP A 243 8.38 13.60 -0.42
CA ASP A 243 9.28 12.96 0.57
C ASP A 243 8.62 11.75 1.26
N PHE A 244 8.47 10.67 0.50
CA PHE A 244 7.83 9.41 0.90
C PHE A 244 8.53 8.71 2.08
N ASP A 245 9.86 8.81 2.15
CA ASP A 245 10.65 8.24 3.23
C ASP A 245 10.28 8.91 4.56
N SER A 246 10.06 10.23 4.56
CA SER A 246 9.65 10.95 5.76
C SER A 246 8.25 10.53 6.23
N GLU A 247 7.27 10.38 5.34
CA GLU A 247 5.88 10.09 5.74
C GLU A 247 5.70 8.66 6.26
N VAL A 248 6.27 7.67 5.57
CA VAL A 248 6.27 6.28 6.04
C VAL A 248 7.07 6.15 7.33
N PHE A 249 8.21 6.85 7.45
CA PHE A 249 8.98 6.92 8.69
C PHE A 249 8.14 7.48 9.83
N TRP A 250 7.51 8.65 9.65
CA TRP A 250 6.71 9.30 10.67
C TRP A 250 5.47 8.47 11.05
N HIS A 251 4.78 7.86 10.08
CA HIS A 251 3.65 6.96 10.35
C HIS A 251 4.09 5.74 11.17
N ARG A 252 5.19 5.07 10.76
CA ARG A 252 5.74 3.90 11.45
C ARG A 252 6.11 4.22 12.89
N TRP A 253 6.87 5.28 13.09
CA TRP A 253 7.37 5.64 14.42
C TRP A 253 6.28 6.21 15.33
N SER A 254 5.36 7.01 14.78
CA SER A 254 4.23 7.51 15.56
C SER A 254 3.30 6.38 16.01
N GLY A 255 3.05 5.37 15.16
CA GLY A 255 2.33 4.15 15.52
C GLY A 255 3.01 3.36 16.65
N VAL A 256 4.34 3.17 16.58
CA VAL A 256 5.12 2.52 17.63
C VAL A 256 5.04 3.30 18.96
N ILE A 257 5.16 4.63 18.91
CA ILE A 257 5.04 5.49 20.10
C ILE A 257 3.66 5.32 20.74
N VAL A 258 2.58 5.30 19.94
CA VAL A 258 1.22 5.05 20.44
C VAL A 258 1.11 3.70 21.13
N ALA A 259 1.67 2.62 20.56
CA ALA A 259 1.65 1.29 21.17
C ALA A 259 2.43 1.23 22.50
N VAL A 260 3.60 1.87 22.56
CA VAL A 260 4.41 1.96 23.79
C VAL A 260 3.66 2.75 24.87
N LEU A 261 3.15 3.93 24.54
CA LEU A 261 2.42 4.77 25.49
C LEU A 261 1.14 4.10 25.99
N ALA A 262 0.38 3.44 25.11
CA ALA A 262 -0.79 2.64 25.49
C ALA A 262 -0.42 1.55 26.50
N THR A 263 0.70 0.86 26.29
CA THR A 263 1.20 -0.16 27.22
C THR A 263 1.58 0.45 28.57
N VAL A 264 2.33 1.56 28.57
CA VAL A 264 2.72 2.27 29.80
C VAL A 264 1.49 2.71 30.58
N PHE A 265 0.51 3.34 29.94
CA PHE A 265 -0.71 3.78 30.62
C PHE A 265 -1.57 2.61 31.09
N ALA A 266 -1.62 1.49 30.36
CA ALA A 266 -2.27 0.27 30.82
C ALA A 266 -1.62 -0.26 32.12
N VAL A 267 -0.28 -0.26 32.20
CA VAL A 267 0.44 -0.64 33.43
C VAL A 267 0.14 0.34 34.57
N ILE A 268 0.15 1.65 34.31
CA ILE A 268 -0.20 2.67 35.31
C ILE A 268 -1.65 2.49 35.79
N ALA A 269 -2.58 2.15 34.89
CA ALA A 269 -3.98 1.89 35.22
C ALA A 269 -4.12 0.68 36.16
N LEU A 270 -3.42 -0.43 35.86
CA LEU A 270 -3.37 -1.61 36.73
C LEU A 270 -2.74 -1.30 38.10
N MET A 271 -1.66 -0.51 38.12
CA MET A 271 -1.03 -0.04 39.35
C MET A 271 -1.98 0.85 40.18
N SER A 272 -2.78 1.68 39.51
CA SER A 272 -3.76 2.56 40.15
C SER A 272 -4.83 1.78 40.90
N LEU A 273 -5.43 0.79 40.24
CA LEU A 273 -6.47 -0.07 40.83
C LEU A 273 -5.94 -0.80 42.06
N LYS A 274 -4.68 -1.25 42.00
CA LYS A 274 -4.05 -2.01 43.06
C LYS A 274 -3.67 -1.16 44.26
N LYS A 275 -3.05 0.00 44.03
CA LYS A 275 -2.63 0.93 45.10
C LYS A 275 -3.76 1.83 45.60
N LYS A 276 -4.93 1.79 44.94
CA LYS A 276 -6.06 2.71 45.17
C LYS A 276 -5.57 4.17 45.21
N ASN A 277 -4.78 4.55 44.21
CA ASN A 277 -4.10 5.84 44.16
C ASN A 277 -4.75 6.77 43.12
N ASP A 278 -5.44 7.80 43.59
CA ASP A 278 -6.16 8.76 42.74
C ASP A 278 -5.26 9.59 41.82
N GLY A 279 -3.98 9.77 42.21
CA GLY A 279 -2.98 10.41 41.37
C GLY A 279 -2.68 9.56 40.13
N LEU A 280 -2.40 8.26 40.31
CA LEU A 280 -2.20 7.34 39.19
C LEU A 280 -3.46 7.24 38.32
N THR A 281 -4.65 7.28 38.94
CA THR A 281 -5.93 7.30 38.19
C THR A 281 -6.02 8.50 37.25
N ARG A 282 -5.63 9.68 37.72
CA ARG A 282 -5.59 10.87 36.86
C ARG A 282 -4.55 10.75 35.74
N VAL A 283 -3.38 10.21 36.04
CA VAL A 283 -2.28 10.05 35.05
C VAL A 283 -2.73 9.20 33.86
N TRP A 284 -3.24 7.99 34.07
CA TRP A 284 -3.62 7.13 32.94
C TRP A 284 -4.86 7.65 32.19
N LYS A 285 -5.79 8.34 32.87
CA LYS A 285 -6.96 8.96 32.22
C LYS A 285 -6.56 10.12 31.32
N ILE A 286 -5.72 11.04 31.80
CA ILE A 286 -5.18 12.14 30.99
C ILE A 286 -4.35 11.56 29.84
N GLY A 287 -3.50 10.56 30.14
CA GLY A 287 -2.71 9.85 29.14
C GLY A 287 -3.56 9.23 28.03
N LEU A 288 -4.70 8.62 28.37
CA LEU A 288 -5.63 8.04 27.40
C LEU A 288 -6.31 9.08 26.51
N VAL A 289 -6.62 10.27 27.03
CA VAL A 289 -7.13 11.38 26.21
C VAL A 289 -6.07 11.88 25.23
N VAL A 290 -4.82 12.02 25.69
CA VAL A 290 -3.69 12.39 24.82
C VAL A 290 -3.48 11.33 23.74
N LEU A 291 -3.52 10.04 24.10
CA LEU A 291 -3.42 8.93 23.16
C LEU A 291 -4.51 8.97 22.09
N ALA A 292 -5.77 9.23 22.47
CA ALA A 292 -6.87 9.36 21.50
C ALA A 292 -6.61 10.50 20.50
N GLY A 293 -6.09 11.64 20.96
CA GLY A 293 -5.67 12.74 20.07
C GLY A 293 -4.52 12.36 19.14
N MET A 294 -3.49 11.69 19.67
CA MET A 294 -2.37 11.18 18.85
C MET A 294 -2.85 10.21 17.78
N ILE A 295 -3.75 9.28 18.12
CA ILE A 295 -4.33 8.32 17.19
C ILE A 295 -5.07 9.01 16.05
N GLY A 296 -5.79 10.10 16.32
CA GLY A 296 -6.39 10.91 15.26
C GLY A 296 -5.37 11.44 14.27
N ALA A 297 -4.23 11.95 14.76
CA ALA A 297 -3.14 12.44 13.92
C ALA A 297 -2.45 11.32 13.12
N VAL A 298 -2.16 10.17 13.76
CA VAL A 298 -1.53 9.01 13.10
C VAL A 298 -2.48 8.36 12.09
N GLY A 299 -3.77 8.29 12.42
CA GLY A 299 -4.81 7.75 11.54
C GLY A 299 -5.01 8.62 10.30
N HIS A 300 -4.92 9.94 10.42
CA HIS A 300 -4.92 10.83 9.26
C HIS A 300 -3.75 10.54 8.32
N GLN A 301 -2.53 10.39 8.86
CA GLN A 301 -1.35 10.02 8.07
C GLN A 301 -1.48 8.65 7.39
N GLY A 302 -2.08 7.67 8.07
CA GLY A 302 -2.25 6.32 7.51
C GLY A 302 -3.39 6.20 6.49
N GLY A 303 -4.42 7.04 6.59
CA GLY A 303 -5.59 7.03 5.70
C GLY A 303 -5.31 7.55 4.29
N GLU A 304 -4.16 8.16 4.07
CA GLU A 304 -3.73 8.67 2.75
C GLU A 304 -2.97 7.61 1.92
N LEU A 305 -2.68 6.43 2.49
CA LEU A 305 -1.98 5.33 1.82
C LEU A 305 -2.97 4.47 1.01
N SER A 306 -2.70 4.26 -0.28
CA SER A 306 -3.51 3.41 -1.18
C SER A 306 -2.79 2.10 -1.51
N TYR A 307 -3.49 0.97 -1.38
CA TYR A 307 -2.88 -0.36 -1.44
C TYR A 307 -3.08 -1.11 -2.79
N GLY A 308 -3.75 -0.49 -3.76
CA GLY A 308 -4.00 -1.08 -5.08
C GLY A 308 -4.99 -2.26 -5.07
N LYS A 309 -5.53 -2.62 -6.23
CA LYS A 309 -6.60 -3.63 -6.38
C LYS A 309 -6.15 -5.07 -6.09
N ASP A 310 -4.86 -5.37 -6.28
CA ASP A 310 -4.31 -6.74 -6.16
C ASP A 310 -3.66 -7.01 -4.78
N PHE A 311 -3.96 -6.17 -3.78
CA PHE A 311 -3.34 -6.22 -2.45
C PHE A 311 -3.47 -7.58 -1.74
N TYR A 312 -4.70 -8.07 -1.60
CA TYR A 312 -4.94 -9.35 -0.93
C TYR A 312 -4.53 -10.56 -1.77
N THR A 313 -4.62 -10.46 -3.09
CA THR A 313 -4.15 -11.50 -4.01
C THR A 313 -2.65 -11.75 -3.83
N ARG A 314 -1.85 -10.66 -3.72
CA ARG A 314 -0.42 -10.75 -3.39
C ARG A 314 -0.17 -11.40 -2.03
N ALA A 315 -0.99 -11.12 -1.02
CA ALA A 315 -0.89 -11.77 0.29
C ALA A 315 -0.96 -13.30 0.17
N PHE A 316 -1.96 -13.81 -0.57
CA PHE A 316 -2.11 -15.25 -0.76
C PHE A 316 -0.96 -15.86 -1.59
N ASN A 317 -0.41 -15.15 -2.56
CA ASN A 317 0.76 -15.61 -3.33
C ASN A 317 2.01 -15.75 -2.44
N VAL A 318 2.23 -14.82 -1.50
CA VAL A 318 3.33 -14.92 -0.52
C VAL A 318 3.15 -16.13 0.40
N LEU A 319 1.92 -16.48 0.75
CA LEU A 319 1.62 -17.64 1.59
C LEU A 319 1.83 -18.97 0.86
N THR A 320 1.35 -19.06 -0.39
CA THR A 320 1.40 -20.28 -1.22
C THR A 320 2.76 -20.49 -1.88
N GLY A 321 3.59 -19.44 -1.99
CA GLY A 321 4.89 -19.48 -2.67
C GLY A 321 4.76 -19.60 -4.19
N GLY A 322 3.62 -19.22 -4.75
CA GLY A 322 3.36 -19.32 -6.18
C GLY A 322 3.84 -18.07 -6.93
N SER A 323 4.78 -18.25 -7.85
CA SER A 323 4.93 -17.37 -9.00
C SER A 323 3.68 -17.52 -9.86
N SER A 324 2.84 -16.49 -9.93
CA SER A 324 1.67 -16.52 -10.80
C SER A 324 2.13 -16.50 -12.26
N GLU A 325 2.04 -17.64 -12.95
CA GLU A 325 1.74 -17.63 -14.38
C GLU A 325 0.44 -16.84 -14.57
N GLU A 326 0.57 -15.67 -15.19
CA GLU A 326 -0.54 -14.80 -15.54
C GLU A 326 -1.39 -15.48 -16.61
N LYS A 327 -2.48 -16.12 -16.18
CA LYS A 327 -3.47 -16.68 -17.10
C LYS A 327 -4.34 -15.54 -17.61
N VAL A 328 -3.91 -14.95 -18.72
CA VAL A 328 -4.70 -14.04 -19.55
C VAL A 328 -6.05 -14.72 -19.88
N PRO A 329 -7.21 -14.12 -19.57
CA PRO A 329 -8.50 -14.68 -19.98
C PRO A 329 -8.59 -14.60 -21.51
N PRO A 330 -9.16 -15.60 -22.19
CA PRO A 330 -9.33 -15.52 -23.63
C PRO A 330 -10.26 -14.36 -23.96
N THR A 331 -9.74 -13.43 -24.75
CA THR A 331 -10.47 -12.35 -25.40
C THR A 331 -11.60 -12.98 -26.20
N GLU A 332 -12.84 -12.60 -25.91
CA GLU A 332 -13.99 -12.91 -26.76
C GLU A 332 -13.75 -12.23 -28.11
N ALA A 333 -13.40 -13.03 -29.10
CA ALA A 333 -13.25 -12.60 -30.47
C ALA A 333 -14.63 -12.27 -31.07
N ASP A 334 -14.71 -11.06 -31.60
CA ASP A 334 -15.52 -10.61 -32.74
C ASP A 334 -16.63 -11.54 -33.24
N THR A 335 -17.87 -11.14 -32.97
CA THR A 335 -18.96 -11.34 -33.94
C THR A 335 -19.76 -10.06 -34.09
N SER A 336 -19.19 -9.06 -34.74
CA SER A 336 -19.99 -8.09 -35.49
C SER A 336 -19.17 -7.56 -36.66
N GLU A 337 -19.36 -8.18 -37.82
CA GLU A 337 -19.50 -7.51 -39.13
C GLU A 337 -19.41 -8.58 -40.23
N ALA A 338 -20.58 -9.02 -40.68
CA ALA A 338 -20.76 -9.48 -42.05
C ALA A 338 -21.60 -8.41 -42.75
N ASP A 339 -20.86 -7.44 -43.26
CA ASP A 339 -20.99 -6.77 -44.54
C ASP A 339 -22.40 -6.58 -45.15
N ALA A 340 -22.67 -5.31 -45.42
CA ALA A 340 -23.83 -4.82 -46.15
C ALA A 340 -23.45 -4.65 -47.62
N THR A 341 -24.09 -5.40 -48.52
CA THR A 341 -24.19 -5.02 -49.94
C THR A 341 -25.51 -5.50 -50.54
N GLU A 342 -26.02 -4.66 -51.46
CA GLU A 342 -27.18 -4.81 -52.36
C GLU A 342 -28.51 -4.28 -51.80
N ALA A 343 -28.82 -3.00 -52.05
CA ALA A 343 -29.33 -2.40 -53.30
C ALA A 343 -30.86 -2.52 -53.44
N ASP A 344 -31.47 -1.36 -53.15
CA ASP A 344 -32.82 -0.93 -53.49
C ASP A 344 -33.24 -1.31 -54.92
N THR A 345 -34.30 -2.12 -55.05
CA THR A 345 -35.28 -1.97 -56.14
C THR A 345 -36.65 -2.50 -55.69
N THR A 346 -37.58 -1.57 -55.58
CA THR A 346 -39.03 -1.80 -55.53
C THR A 346 -39.52 -2.39 -56.86
N VAL A 347 -40.17 -3.57 -56.86
CA VAL A 347 -41.03 -4.02 -57.96
C VAL A 347 -42.31 -4.66 -57.40
N ASP A 348 -43.40 -4.04 -57.80
CA ASP A 348 -44.83 -4.34 -57.62
C ASP A 348 -45.25 -5.65 -58.34
N PRO A 349 -46.01 -6.58 -57.72
CA PRO A 349 -46.37 -7.85 -58.33
C PRO A 349 -47.58 -7.85 -59.29
N ASP A 350 -48.21 -6.70 -59.59
CA ASP A 350 -49.40 -6.66 -60.45
C ASP A 350 -49.16 -6.07 -61.84
N ALA A 351 -48.59 -6.86 -62.76
CA ALA A 351 -48.63 -6.55 -64.20
C ALA A 351 -48.73 -7.82 -65.06
N VAL A 352 -49.96 -8.08 -65.52
CA VAL A 352 -50.33 -9.05 -66.56
C VAL A 352 -49.76 -8.63 -67.93
N PRO A 353 -49.30 -9.57 -68.76
CA PRO A 353 -49.39 -9.39 -70.20
C PRO A 353 -50.30 -10.44 -70.85
N SER A 354 -51.27 -9.92 -71.61
CA SER A 354 -52.03 -10.58 -72.66
C SER A 354 -51.13 -11.32 -73.67
N GLY A 355 -51.62 -12.45 -74.17
CA GLY A 355 -50.94 -13.30 -75.16
C GLY A 355 -50.92 -12.75 -76.58
N ASP A 356 -50.14 -13.42 -77.43
CA ASP A 356 -50.55 -13.97 -78.73
C ASP A 356 -49.34 -14.60 -79.44
N ALA A 357 -49.65 -15.65 -80.22
CA ALA A 357 -48.84 -16.49 -81.13
C ALA A 357 -48.19 -17.76 -80.55
#